data_AF-A0A2N5A5N7-F1
#
_entry.id   AF-A0A2N5A5N7-F1
#
_cell.length_a   1.000
_cell.length_b   1.000
_cell.length_c   1.000
_cell.angle_alpha   90.00
_cell.angle_beta   90.00
_cell.angle_gamma   90.00
#
_symmetry.space_group_name_H-M   'P 1'
#
loop_
_entity.id
_entity.type
_entity.pdbx_description
1 polymer ?
#
loop_
_entity_poly.entity_id
_entity_poly.type
_entity_poly.pdbx_seq_one_letter_code
_entity_poly.pdbx_strand_id
1 'polypeptide(L)' 'SKEPQGFIADATINTPNGHLVASARHEDMYAAINELINKLERQLNKVQHKGEARRAATSVKEAGFVEEEE' A
#
# COMPACT_ATOMS: atom_id res chain seq x y z
N SER A 1 5.63 35.71 -8.94
CA SER A 1 6.46 34.57 -9.32
C SER A 1 5.91 33.34 -8.62
N LYS A 2 5.32 32.38 -9.35
CA LYS A 2 4.95 31.08 -8.77
C LYS A 2 6.23 30.24 -8.78
N GLU A 3 6.80 29.98 -7.61
CA GLU A 3 7.89 29.00 -7.49
C GLU A 3 7.43 27.66 -8.06
N PRO A 4 8.31 26.88 -8.71
CA PRO A 4 7.95 25.57 -9.21
C PRO A 4 7.66 24.70 -7.98
N GLN A 5 6.38 24.35 -7.79
CA GLN A 5 5.96 23.50 -6.69
C GLN A 5 6.76 22.19 -6.78
N GLY A 6 7.50 21.84 -5.72
CA GLY A 6 8.48 20.74 -5.69
C GLY A 6 8.00 19.40 -6.25
N PHE A 7 8.93 18.44 -6.35
CA PHE A 7 8.69 17.14 -6.99
C PHE A 7 7.50 16.40 -6.37
N ILE A 8 6.72 15.75 -7.24
CA ILE A 8 5.61 14.89 -6.87
C ILE A 8 5.95 13.48 -7.34
N ALA A 9 5.85 12.51 -6.45
CA ALA A 9 5.98 11.09 -6.75
C ALA A 9 4.63 10.41 -6.50
N ASP A 10 4.03 9.88 -7.56
CA ASP A 10 2.72 9.22 -7.53
C ASP A 10 2.87 7.76 -7.97
N ALA A 11 2.16 6.85 -7.30
CA ALA A 11 2.10 5.45 -7.70
C ALA A 11 0.73 4.83 -7.42
N THR A 12 0.28 4.02 -8.36
CA THR A 12 -0.88 3.13 -8.24
C THR A 12 -0.42 1.72 -8.60
N ILE A 13 -0.51 0.80 -7.64
CA ILE A 13 -0.01 -0.57 -7.78
C ILE A 13 -1.16 -1.53 -7.48
N ASN A 14 -1.41 -2.47 -8.37
CA ASN A 14 -2.34 -3.57 -8.10
C ASN A 14 -1.58 -4.73 -7.45
N THR A 15 -2.09 -5.25 -6.33
CA THR A 15 -1.58 -6.48 -5.70
C THR A 15 -2.74 -7.47 -5.54
N PRO A 16 -2.46 -8.79 -5.46
CA PRO A 16 -3.51 -9.79 -5.20
C PRO A 16 -4.35 -9.47 -3.96
N ASN A 17 -3.74 -8.84 -2.94
CA ASN A 17 -4.36 -8.54 -1.65
C ASN A 17 -4.98 -7.13 -1.59
N GLY A 18 -5.00 -6.38 -2.70
CA GLY A 18 -5.63 -5.06 -2.82
C GLY A 18 -4.78 -4.01 -3.53
N HIS A 19 -5.40 -2.87 -3.86
CA HIS A 19 -4.71 -1.74 -4.50
C HIS A 19 -3.91 -0.92 -3.49
N LEU A 20 -2.69 -0.53 -3.88
CA LEU A 20 -1.87 0.45 -3.18
C LEU A 20 -1.88 1.74 -3.99
N VAL A 21 -2.25 2.86 -3.36
CA VAL A 21 -2.32 4.16 -4.02
C VAL A 21 -1.68 5.20 -3.11
N ALA A 22 -0.62 5.85 -3.57
CA ALA A 22 0.10 6.83 -2.78
C ALA A 22 0.64 7.98 -3.64
N SER A 23 0.78 9.13 -3.01
CA SER A 23 1.34 10.36 -3.56
C SER A 23 2.20 11.03 -2.49
N ALA A 24 3.36 11.56 -2.86
CA ALA A 24 4.24 12.32 -1.99
C ALA A 24 4.81 13.54 -2.71
N ARG A 25 5.05 14.62 -1.96
CA ARG A 25 5.59 15.87 -2.50
C ARG A 25 6.75 16.35 -1.65
N HIS A 26 7.89 16.62 -2.28
CA HIS A 26 9.06 17.14 -1.59
C HIS A 26 9.94 17.98 -2.54
N GLU A 27 10.72 18.93 -2.00
CA GLU A 27 11.63 19.78 -2.80
C GLU A 27 12.82 18.99 -3.35
N ASP A 28 13.27 17.99 -2.60
CA ASP A 28 14.23 16.97 -3.05
C ASP A 28 13.49 15.76 -3.68
N MET A 29 13.87 15.41 -4.90
CA MET A 29 13.25 14.33 -5.68
C MET A 29 13.38 12.96 -5.00
N TYR A 30 14.55 12.64 -4.42
CA TYR A 30 14.79 11.36 -3.77
C TYR A 30 14.04 11.28 -2.44
N ALA A 31 13.90 12.40 -1.72
CA ALA A 31 13.05 12.46 -0.54
C ALA A 31 11.57 12.23 -0.89
N ALA A 32 11.07 12.79 -2.01
CA ALA A 32 9.71 12.52 -2.47
C ALA A 32 9.49 11.02 -2.76
N ILE A 33 10.48 10.36 -3.38
CA ILE A 33 10.45 8.90 -3.63
C ILE A 33 10.46 8.12 -2.32
N ASN A 34 11.32 8.47 -1.36
CA ASN A 34 11.37 7.81 -0.06
C ASN A 34 10.06 7.95 0.72
N GLU A 35 9.44 9.15 0.70
CA GLU A 35 8.12 9.36 1.30
C GLU A 35 7.02 8.55 0.61
N LEU A 36 7.07 8.42 -0.72
CA LEU A 36 6.15 7.57 -1.47
C LEU A 36 6.30 6.10 -1.03
N ILE A 37 7.53 5.60 -0.96
CA ILE A 37 7.83 4.22 -0.52
C ILE A 37 7.30 3.98 0.89
N ASN A 38 7.58 4.89 1.84
CA ASN A 38 7.08 4.80 3.22
C ASN A 38 5.54 4.70 3.28
N LYS A 39 4.82 5.41 2.40
CA LYS A 39 3.34 5.33 2.33
C LYS A 39 2.89 3.99 1.76
N LEU A 40 3.55 3.50 0.73
CA LEU A 40 3.26 2.21 0.10
C LEU A 40 3.54 1.03 1.06
N GLU A 41 4.65 1.05 1.80
CA GLU A 41 4.99 0.02 2.79
C GLU A 41 3.92 -0.11 3.88
N ARG A 42 3.40 1.02 4.39
CA ARG A 42 2.29 1.02 5.35
C ARG A 42 1.02 0.40 4.78
N GLN A 43 0.71 0.71 3.52
CA GLN A 43 -0.46 0.14 2.85
C GLN A 43 -0.26 -1.36 2.59
N LEU A 44 0.92 -1.77 2.14
CA LEU A 44 1.26 -3.16 1.90
C LEU A 44 1.11 -3.98 3.19
N ASN A 45 1.74 -3.55 4.28
CA ASN A 45 1.60 -4.21 5.59
C ASN A 45 0.13 -4.30 6.01
N LYS A 46 -0.65 -3.24 5.80
CA LYS A 46 -2.08 -3.25 6.11
C LYS A 46 -2.83 -4.29 5.28
N VAL A 47 -2.64 -4.35 3.96
CA VAL A 47 -3.41 -5.29 3.12
C VAL A 47 -3.01 -6.74 3.36
N GLN A 48 -1.73 -7.01 3.64
CA GLN A 48 -1.23 -8.35 3.95
C GLN A 48 -1.79 -8.89 5.27
N HIS A 49 -1.82 -8.07 6.32
CA HIS A 49 -2.15 -8.55 7.68
C HIS A 49 -3.58 -8.23 8.14
N LYS A 50 -4.40 -7.55 7.32
CA LYS A 50 -5.78 -7.19 7.71
C LYS A 50 -6.65 -8.41 8.00
N GLY A 51 -6.48 -9.50 7.24
CA GLY A 51 -7.24 -10.74 7.45
C GLY A 51 -6.89 -11.43 8.77
N GLU A 52 -5.63 -11.34 9.18
CA GLU A 52 -5.13 -11.97 10.40
C GLU A 52 -5.78 -11.43 11.68
N ALA A 53 -6.08 -10.13 11.71
CA ALA A 53 -6.75 -9.51 12.86
C ALA A 53 -8.17 -10.06 13.09
N ARG A 54 -8.77 -10.71 12.09
CA ARG A 54 -10.13 -11.29 12.17
C ARG A 54 -10.13 -12.79 12.44
N ARG A 55 -8.97 -13.41 12.69
CA ARG A 55 -8.82 -14.87 12.95
C ARG A 55 -9.67 -15.43 14.09
N ALA A 56 -10.20 -14.60 15.00
CA ALA A 56 -11.12 -15.06 16.04
C ALA A 56 -12.55 -15.31 15.52
N ALA A 57 -12.95 -14.65 14.42
CA ALA A 57 -14.28 -14.81 13.81
C ALA A 57 -14.31 -15.89 12.72
N THR A 58 -13.17 -16.17 12.08
CA THR A 58 -13.00 -17.23 11.09
C THR A 58 -11.88 -18.16 11.55
N SER A 59 -12.21 -19.44 11.76
CA SER A 59 -11.23 -20.47 12.10
C SER A 59 -10.06 -20.42 11.12
N VAL A 60 -8.82 -20.48 11.63
CA VAL A 60 -7.60 -20.50 10.79
C VAL A 60 -7.63 -21.63 9.75
N LYS A 61 -8.43 -22.67 10.01
CA LYS A 61 -8.70 -23.76 9.07
C LYS A 61 -9.41 -23.31 7.79
N GLU A 62 -10.22 -22.24 7.81
CA GLU A 62 -10.97 -21.76 6.63
C GLU A 62 -10.21 -20.68 5.84
N ALA A 63 -9.25 -19.99 6.46
CA ALA A 63 -8.50 -18.90 5.83
C ALA A 63 -7.58 -19.36 4.67
N GLY A 64 -7.22 -20.65 4.62
CA GLY A 64 -6.38 -21.22 3.57
C GLY A 64 -7.13 -21.79 2.36
N PHE A 65 -8.47 -21.73 2.33
CA PHE A 65 -9.29 -22.34 1.26
C PHE A 65 -9.91 -21.31 0.30
N VAL A 66 -9.46 -20.05 0.30
CA VAL A 66 -9.99 -19.00 -0.60
C VAL A 66 -9.05 -18.72 -1.79
N GLU A 67 -8.07 -19.60 -2.04
CA GLU A 67 -7.32 -19.61 -3.30
C GLU A 67 -7.66 -20.89 -4.06
N GLU A 68 -8.64 -20.78 -4.96
CA GLU A 68 -8.94 -21.62 -6.15
C GLU A 68 -10.46 -21.69 -6.38
N GLU A 69 -11.04 -20.64 -6.96
CA GLU A 69 -12.19 -20.79 -7.86
C GLU A 69 -11.99 -19.85 -9.06
N GLU A 70 -11.33 -20.39 -10.09
CA GLU A 70 -11.66 -20.13 -11.51
C GLU A 70 -12.09 -21.46 -12.14
#